data_AF-A0A7X0HE87-F1
#
_entry.id   AF-A0A7X0HE87-F1
#
_cell.length_a   1.000
_cell.length_b   1.000
_cell.length_c   1.000
_cell.angle_alpha   90.00
_cell.angle_beta   90.00
_cell.angle_gamma   90.00
#
_symmetry.space_group_name_H-M   'P 1'
#
loop_
_entity.id
_entity.type
_entity.pdbx_description
1 polymer ?
#
loop_
_entity_poly.entity_id
_entity_poly.type
_entity_poly.pdbx_seq_one_letter_code
_entity_poly.pdbx_strand_id
1 'polypeptide(L)'
;MSKGKVLYKPLGMAFGMAGGLLAGAAFRKTWKLATGQDDAPDGLDQERKWREILPAVAVEGAIFAVVRTAVERGGATVVRRMTGYWPD
;
A
#
# COMPACT_ATOMS: atom_id res chain seq x y z
N MET A 1 9.86 -0.74 34.58
CA MET A 1 9.22 -0.65 33.25
C MET A 1 9.63 0.65 32.58
N SER A 2 10.42 0.59 31.50
CA SER A 2 11.08 1.77 30.90
C SER A 2 10.11 2.65 30.10
N LYS A 3 10.18 3.97 30.35
CA LYS A 3 9.36 5.06 29.81
C LYS A 3 9.55 5.32 28.29
N GLY A 4 10.34 4.51 27.58
CA GLY A 4 10.62 4.68 26.15
C GLY A 4 9.51 4.20 25.18
N LYS A 5 8.54 3.38 25.65
CA LYS A 5 7.50 2.80 24.77
C LYS A 5 6.30 3.72 24.49
N VAL A 6 6.14 4.84 25.20
CA VAL A 6 4.95 5.70 25.06
C VAL A 6 5.09 6.73 23.93
N LEU A 7 6.32 7.12 23.58
CA LEU A 7 6.57 8.16 22.56
C LEU A 7 6.67 7.62 21.12
N TYR A 8 6.99 6.33 20.95
CA TYR A 8 7.07 5.72 19.61
C TYR A 8 5.70 5.46 18.97
N LYS A 9 4.62 5.35 19.77
CA LYS A 9 3.25 5.12 19.29
C LYS A 9 2.71 6.25 18.40
N PRO A 10 2.72 7.53 18.82
CA PRO A 10 2.21 8.62 18.00
C PRO A 10 3.07 8.86 16.75
N LEU A 11 4.39 8.67 16.86
CA LEU A 11 5.29 8.84 15.72
C LEU A 11 5.10 7.72 14.68
N GLY A 12 5.00 6.47 15.13
CA GLY A 12 4.69 5.34 14.25
C GLY A 12 3.32 5.46 13.58
N MET A 13 2.33 6.04 14.27
CA MET A 13 1.02 6.32 13.69
C MET A 13 1.09 7.43 12.63
N ALA A 14 1.84 8.51 12.88
CA ALA A 14 2.03 9.59 11.91
C ALA A 14 2.76 9.10 10.65
N PHE A 15 3.84 8.32 10.81
CA PHE A 15 4.54 7.69 9.68
C PHE A 15 3.66 6.67 8.96
N GLY A 16 2.84 5.89 9.68
CA GLY A 16 1.87 4.96 9.10
C GLY A 16 0.81 5.68 8.28
N MET A 17 0.31 6.83 8.75
CA MET A 17 -0.68 7.64 8.06
C MET A 17 -0.09 8.30 6.81
N ALA A 18 1.12 8.87 6.92
CA ALA A 18 1.85 9.42 5.77
C ALA A 18 2.18 8.35 4.73
N GLY A 19 2.63 7.18 5.17
CA GLY A 19 2.87 6.01 4.32
C GLY A 19 1.60 5.51 3.63
N GLY A 20 0.47 5.46 4.36
CA GLY A 20 -0.83 5.07 3.83
C GLY A 20 -1.36 6.04 2.77
N LEU A 21 -1.19 7.36 2.98
CA LEU A 21 -1.56 8.38 1.99
C LEU A 21 -0.71 8.27 0.71
N LEU A 22 0.60 8.08 0.86
CA LEU A 22 1.51 7.90 -0.28
C LEU A 22 1.20 6.60 -1.04
N ALA A 23 0.96 5.49 -0.32
CA ALA A 23 0.57 4.22 -0.91
C ALA A 23 -0.77 4.33 -1.65
N GLY A 24 -1.78 4.98 -1.06
CA GLY A 24 -3.08 5.21 -1.69
C GLY A 24 -2.99 6.07 -2.96
N ALA A 25 -2.14 7.10 -2.97
CA ALA A 25 -1.90 7.91 -4.16
C ALA A 25 -1.18 7.13 -5.28
N ALA A 26 -0.16 6.34 -4.92
CA ALA A 26 0.57 5.48 -5.85
C ALA A 26 -0.34 4.39 -6.44
N PHE A 27 -1.21 3.80 -5.62
CA PHE A 27 -2.22 2.83 -6.05
C PHE A 27 -3.17 3.42 -7.07
N ARG A 28 -3.85 4.53 -6.75
CA ARG A 28 -4.78 5.20 -7.69
C ARG A 28 -4.14 5.54 -9.03
N LYS A 29 -2.90 6.05 -9.00
CA LYS A 29 -2.16 6.40 -10.22
C LYS A 29 -1.84 5.17 -11.06
N THR A 30 -1.42 4.07 -10.43
CA THR A 30 -1.10 2.81 -11.11
C THR A 30 -2.36 2.15 -11.67
N TRP A 31 -3.46 2.16 -10.90
CA TRP A 31 -4.76 1.67 -11.33
C TRP A 31 -5.28 2.43 -12.56
N LYS A 32 -5.31 3.76 -12.49
CA LYS A 32 -5.71 4.62 -13.60
C LYS A 32 -4.88 4.39 -14.86
N LEU A 33 -3.57 4.16 -14.71
CA LEU A 33 -2.68 3.83 -15.84
C LEU A 33 -2.98 2.45 -16.44
N ALA A 34 -3.33 1.46 -15.61
CA ALA A 34 -3.55 0.08 -16.05
C ALA A 34 -4.95 -0.15 -16.65
N THR A 35 -5.99 0.47 -16.08
CA THR A 35 -7.40 0.20 -16.43
C THR A 35 -8.11 1.37 -17.11
N GLY A 36 -7.53 2.57 -17.05
CA GLY A 36 -8.18 3.81 -17.50
C GLY A 36 -9.36 4.24 -16.62
N GLN A 37 -9.63 3.53 -15.52
CA GLN A 37 -10.70 3.84 -14.58
C GLN A 37 -10.15 4.52 -13.33
N ASP A 38 -10.94 5.42 -12.75
CA ASP A 38 -10.53 6.17 -11.56
C ASP A 38 -10.61 5.33 -10.27
N ASP A 39 -11.48 4.31 -10.24
CA ASP A 39 -11.66 3.42 -9.07
C ASP A 39 -11.63 1.93 -9.45
N ALA A 40 -11.21 1.10 -8.49
CA ALA A 40 -11.24 -0.35 -8.61
C ALA A 40 -12.68 -0.88 -8.43
N PRO A 41 -13.07 -1.94 -9.16
CA PRO A 41 -14.38 -2.56 -9.03
C PRO A 41 -14.59 -3.13 -7.62
N ASP A 42 -15.73 -2.81 -7.02
CA ASP A 42 -16.08 -3.23 -5.66
C ASP A 42 -16.42 -4.73 -5.63
N GLY A 43 -15.71 -5.49 -4.79
CA GLY A 43 -15.93 -6.94 -4.63
C GLY A 43 -17.28 -7.31 -4.02
N LEU A 44 -18.03 -6.32 -3.50
CA LEU A 44 -19.36 -6.50 -2.90
C LEU A 44 -20.52 -6.28 -3.89
N ASP A 45 -20.25 -6.12 -5.18
CA ASP A 45 -21.26 -5.89 -6.21
C ASP A 45 -22.17 -7.14 -6.37
N GLN A 46 -23.33 -7.13 -5.70
CA GLN A 46 -24.26 -8.28 -5.60
C GLN A 46 -24.85 -8.70 -6.95
N GLU A 47 -24.87 -7.80 -7.93
CA GLU A 47 -25.45 -8.07 -9.26
C GLU A 47 -24.49 -8.83 -10.17
N ARG A 48 -23.20 -8.94 -9.80
CA ARG A 48 -22.17 -9.54 -10.66
C ARG A 48 -21.87 -10.99 -10.31
N LYS A 49 -21.62 -11.80 -11.35
CA LYS A 49 -21.29 -13.21 -11.15
C LYS A 49 -19.84 -13.33 -10.69
N TRP A 50 -19.54 -14.38 -9.90
CA TRP A 50 -18.18 -14.72 -9.46
C TRP A 50 -17.14 -14.75 -10.60
N ARG A 51 -17.56 -15.13 -11.81
CA ARG A 51 -16.70 -15.17 -13.00
C ARG A 51 -16.26 -13.78 -13.49
N GLU A 52 -16.98 -12.73 -13.10
CA GLU A 52 -16.68 -11.34 -13.45
C GLU A 52 -15.95 -10.64 -12.30
N ILE A 53 -16.27 -10.97 -11.04
CA ILE A 53 -15.67 -10.38 -9.84
C ILE A 53 -14.23 -10.89 -9.63
N LEU A 54 -13.99 -12.19 -9.74
CA LEU A 54 -12.67 -12.76 -9.42
C LEU A 54 -11.52 -12.23 -10.30
N PRO A 55 -11.67 -12.10 -11.63
CA PRO A 55 -10.63 -11.47 -12.46
C PRO A 55 -10.39 -10.02 -12.09
N ALA A 56 -11.46 -9.29 -11.77
CA ALA A 56 -11.41 -7.88 -11.41
C ALA A 56 -10.64 -7.65 -10.09
N VAL A 57 -10.97 -8.43 -9.06
CA VAL A 57 -10.27 -8.41 -7.76
C VAL A 57 -8.84 -8.96 -7.88
N ALA A 58 -8.58 -9.90 -8.79
CA ALA A 58 -7.21 -10.39 -9.02
C ALA A 58 -6.30 -9.29 -9.59
N VAL A 59 -6.80 -8.46 -10.50
CA VAL A 59 -6.05 -7.29 -11.01
C VAL A 59 -5.79 -6.28 -9.91
N GLU A 60 -6.78 -6.05 -9.04
CA GLU A 60 -6.63 -5.19 -7.86
C GLU A 60 -5.54 -5.71 -6.91
N GLY A 61 -5.59 -7.01 -6.58
CA GLY A 61 -4.59 -7.67 -5.75
C GLY A 61 -3.18 -7.64 -6.36
N ALA A 62 -3.07 -7.79 -7.69
CA ALA A 62 -1.79 -7.69 -8.39
C ALA A 62 -1.20 -6.27 -8.31
N ILE A 63 -2.02 -5.25 -8.51
CA ILE A 63 -1.58 -3.85 -8.41
C ILE A 63 -1.19 -3.51 -6.96
N PHE A 64 -1.97 -3.97 -5.98
CA PHE A 64 -1.62 -3.81 -4.57
C PHE A 64 -0.27 -4.44 -4.24
N ALA A 65 -0.01 -5.67 -4.71
CA ALA A 65 1.26 -6.36 -4.49
C ALA A 65 2.44 -5.56 -5.07
N VAL A 66 2.31 -5.04 -6.30
CA VAL A 66 3.34 -4.22 -6.95
C VAL A 66 3.63 -2.95 -6.15
N VAL A 67 2.59 -2.22 -5.74
CA VAL A 67 2.74 -0.97 -4.96
C VAL A 67 3.39 -1.25 -3.62
N ARG A 68 2.92 -2.28 -2.91
CA ARG A 68 3.49 -2.70 -1.62
C ARG A 68 4.98 -3.02 -1.76
N THR A 69 5.36 -3.84 -2.73
CA THR A 69 6.78 -4.20 -2.95
C THR A 69 7.62 -2.97 -3.35
N ALA A 70 7.07 -2.05 -4.15
CA ALA A 70 7.76 -0.82 -4.50
C ALA A 70 8.00 0.09 -3.27
N VAL A 71 7.00 0.21 -2.40
CA VAL A 71 7.10 0.98 -1.14
C VAL A 71 8.05 0.31 -0.15
N GLU A 72 7.95 -1.01 0.06
CA GLU A 72 8.86 -1.77 0.92
C GLU A 72 10.32 -1.59 0.46
N ARG A 73 10.57 -1.72 -0.85
CA ARG A 73 11.92 -1.56 -1.40
C ARG A 73 12.41 -0.12 -1.39
N GLY A 74 11.52 0.85 -1.66
CA GLY A 74 11.82 2.27 -1.57
C GLY A 74 12.15 2.70 -0.14
N GLY A 75 11.33 2.26 0.82
CA GLY A 75 11.54 2.45 2.26
C GLY A 75 12.84 1.83 2.74
N ALA A 76 13.12 0.57 2.37
CA ALA A 76 14.37 -0.11 2.70
C ALA A 76 15.61 0.64 2.16
N THR A 77 15.50 1.21 0.96
CA THR A 77 16.56 2.02 0.35
C THR A 77 16.79 3.32 1.12
N VAL A 78 15.72 4.00 1.54
CA VAL A 78 15.80 5.23 2.34
C VAL A 78 16.39 4.94 3.72
N VAL A 79 15.94 3.87 4.38
CA VAL A 79 16.49 3.42 5.68
C VAL A 79 17.97 3.12 5.54
N ARG A 80 18.37 2.31 4.55
CA ARG A 80 19.79 2.03 4.28
C ARG A 80 20.59 3.29 4.01
N ARG A 81 20.02 4.29 3.33
CA ARG A 81 20.70 5.56 3.08
C ARG A 81 20.90 6.38 4.35
N MET A 82 19.97 6.30 5.30
CA MET A 82 20.03 7.05 6.55
C MET A 82 20.85 6.34 7.63
N THR A 83 20.76 5.01 7.73
CA THR A 83 21.36 4.22 8.81
C THR A 83 22.60 3.44 8.37
N GLY A 84 22.81 3.25 7.06
CA GLY A 84 23.85 2.37 6.51
C GLY A 84 23.47 0.89 6.49
N TYR A 85 22.41 0.49 7.19
CA TYR A 85 21.99 -0.91 7.34
C TYR A 85 20.71 -1.20 6.56
N TRP A 86 20.61 -2.41 6.02
CA TRP A 86 19.38 -2.88 5.39
C TRP A 86 18.38 -3.30 6.47
N PRO A 87 17.10 -2.87 6.38
CA PRO A 87 16.06 -3.33 7.30
C PRO A 87 15.56 -4.72 6.91
N ASP A 88 15.50 -5.63 7.90
CA ASP A 88 14.94 -6.99 7.82
C ASP A 88 13.49 -7.04 8.32
#